data_AF-A0A545UM61-F1
#
_entry.id   AF-A0A545UM61-F1
#
_cell.length_a   1.000
_cell.length_b   1.000
_cell.length_c   1.000
_cell.angle_alpha   90.00
_cell.angle_beta   90.00
_cell.angle_gamma   90.00
#
_symmetry.space_group_name_H-M   'P 1'
#
loop_
_entity.id
_entity.type
_entity.pdbx_description
1 polymer ?
#
loop_
_entity_poly.entity_id
_entity_poly.type
_entity_poly.pdbx_seq_one_letter_code
_entity_poly.pdbx_strand_id
1 'polypeptide(L)'
;MVFTAWAIRLLRLSPALVSSMTLMFALDEHLIFGTWVKDPIRPLANSALSVWWTRGGLRWQWVLVIFYPVSYALGTINLLVPEDRPGAAAWYAWGLFFSIAHMFFAPTALRRIAIIEKDIPNGNVVVSMESWLRMNWIRALITDLPAWLCFITAALKAL
;
A
#
# COMPACT_ATOMS: atom_id res chain seq x y z
N MET A 1 14.93 31.66 -9.20
CA MET A 1 14.73 30.71 -10.31
C MET A 1 15.21 29.28 -9.98
N VAL A 2 16.43 29.07 -9.49
CA VAL A 2 16.96 27.72 -9.19
C VAL A 2 16.14 26.96 -8.13
N PHE A 3 15.76 27.61 -7.03
CA PHE A 3 14.97 26.98 -5.97
C PHE A 3 13.61 26.45 -6.45
N THR A 4 12.90 27.24 -7.28
CA THR A 4 11.61 26.86 -7.86
C THR A 4 11.73 25.62 -8.76
N ALA A 5 12.81 25.52 -9.54
CA ALA A 5 13.06 24.36 -10.38
C ALA A 5 13.29 23.08 -9.55
N TRP A 6 14.05 23.16 -8.45
CA TRP A 6 14.24 22.03 -7.53
C TRP A 6 12.95 21.62 -6.84
N ALA A 7 12.15 22.58 -6.38
CA ALA A 7 10.86 22.29 -5.76
C ALA A 7 9.91 21.54 -6.71
N ILE A 8 9.83 21.96 -7.97
CA ILE A 8 9.02 21.29 -9.00
C ILE A 8 9.54 19.87 -9.28
N ARG A 9 10.86 19.68 -9.37
CA ARG A 9 11.44 18.33 -9.57
C ARG A 9 11.14 17.40 -8.40
N LEU A 10 11.25 17.89 -7.17
CA LEU A 10 10.91 17.12 -5.98
C LEU A 10 9.42 16.76 -5.96
N LEU A 11 8.56 17.72 -6.28
CA LEU A 11 7.12 17.49 -6.42
C LEU A 11 6.82 16.41 -7.47
N ARG A 12 7.47 16.46 -8.65
CA ARG A 12 7.30 15.47 -9.72
C ARG A 12 7.74 14.06 -9.31
N LEU A 13 8.84 13.96 -8.54
CA LEU A 13 9.33 12.68 -8.04
C LEU A 13 8.50 12.13 -6.87
N SER A 14 7.85 12.99 -6.09
CA SER A 14 7.26 12.63 -4.80
C SER A 14 6.16 11.55 -4.84
N PRO A 15 5.25 11.45 -5.84
CA PRO A 15 4.30 10.33 -5.91
C PRO A 15 4.99 8.97 -6.06
N ALA A 16 6.12 8.90 -6.78
CA ALA A 16 6.89 7.67 -6.94
C ALA A 16 7.56 7.25 -5.62
N LEU A 17 8.09 8.21 -4.85
CA LEU A 17 8.68 7.94 -3.54
C LEU A 17 7.63 7.45 -2.55
N VAL A 18 6.48 8.13 -2.49
CA VAL A 18 5.40 7.80 -1.56
C VAL A 18 4.75 6.46 -1.91
N SER A 19 4.51 6.19 -3.19
CA SER A 19 3.98 4.87 -3.62
C SER A 19 4.98 3.73 -3.41
N SER A 20 6.30 4.00 -3.44
CA SER A 20 7.31 3.01 -3.04
C SER A 20 7.13 2.59 -1.58
N MET A 21 6.81 3.53 -0.68
CA MET A 21 6.60 3.24 0.74
C MET A 21 5.37 2.36 0.97
N THR A 22 4.24 2.64 0.30
CA THR A 22 3.03 1.81 0.41
C THR A 22 3.21 0.43 -0.22
N LEU A 23 3.94 0.33 -1.34
CA LEU A 23 4.22 -0.95 -1.99
C LEU A 23 5.19 -1.81 -1.14
N MET A 24 6.24 -1.19 -0.61
CA MET A 24 7.16 -1.84 0.32
C MET A 24 6.41 -2.36 1.55
N PHE A 25 5.50 -1.56 2.10
CA PHE A 25 4.68 -1.99 3.22
C PHE A 25 3.85 -3.24 2.91
N ALA A 26 3.20 -3.29 1.75
CA ALA A 26 2.45 -4.49 1.34
C ALA A 26 3.35 -5.73 1.18
N LEU A 27 4.61 -5.55 0.74
CA LEU A 27 5.61 -6.61 0.71
C LEU A 27 6.00 -7.05 2.13
N ASP A 28 6.27 -6.11 3.03
CA ASP A 28 6.63 -6.39 4.42
C ASP A 28 5.50 -7.15 5.14
N GLU A 29 4.25 -6.75 4.94
CA GLU A 29 3.08 -7.49 5.43
C GLU A 29 3.07 -8.93 4.91
N HIS A 30 3.38 -9.14 3.62
CA HIS A 30 3.43 -10.48 3.04
C HIS A 30 4.57 -11.33 3.61
N LEU A 31 5.77 -10.75 3.72
CA LEU A 31 6.95 -11.45 4.21
C LEU A 31 6.83 -11.78 5.70
N ILE A 32 6.45 -10.81 6.52
CA ILE A 32 6.40 -10.94 7.97
C ILE A 32 5.17 -11.71 8.41
N PHE A 33 3.97 -11.36 7.92
CA PHE A 33 2.77 -12.09 8.34
C PHE A 33 2.70 -13.47 7.67
N GLY A 34 3.36 -13.63 6.52
CA GLY A 34 3.55 -14.92 5.86
C GLY A 34 4.32 -15.95 6.68
N THR A 35 5.20 -15.55 7.61
CA THR A 35 5.89 -16.52 8.48
C THR A 35 4.94 -17.16 9.50
N TRP A 36 3.90 -16.45 9.93
CA TRP A 36 2.92 -16.96 10.90
C TRP A 36 2.05 -18.09 10.36
N VAL A 37 1.93 -18.19 9.02
CA VAL A 37 1.05 -19.18 8.38
C VAL A 37 1.79 -20.44 7.91
N LYS A 38 3.07 -20.58 8.23
CA LYS A 38 3.89 -21.72 7.82
C LYS A 38 4.19 -22.65 8.99
N ASP A 39 4.36 -23.93 8.70
CA ASP A 39 4.95 -24.86 9.67
C ASP A 39 6.44 -24.55 9.87
N PRO A 40 7.00 -24.79 11.07
CA PRO A 40 6.35 -25.33 12.26
C PRO A 40 5.70 -24.25 13.17
N ILE A 41 5.56 -23.01 12.69
CA ILE A 41 5.05 -21.87 13.49
C ILE A 41 3.53 -21.92 13.62
N ARG A 42 2.81 -22.45 12.63
CA ARG A 42 1.33 -22.47 12.58
C ARG A 42 0.65 -22.94 13.88
N PRO A 43 1.06 -24.03 14.55
CA PRO A 43 0.44 -24.45 15.81
C PRO A 43 0.54 -23.37 16.91
N LEU A 44 1.69 -22.70 17.03
CA LEU A 44 1.88 -21.57 17.96
C LEU A 44 1.07 -20.34 17.52
N ALA A 45 1.04 -20.06 16.22
CA ALA A 45 0.28 -18.96 15.65
C ALA A 45 -1.21 -19.08 15.97
N ASN A 46 -1.78 -20.29 15.92
CA ASN A 46 -3.18 -20.53 16.25
C ASN A 46 -3.59 -20.13 17.67
N SER A 47 -2.66 -20.03 18.62
CA SER A 47 -2.95 -19.59 19.99
C SER A 47 -2.48 -18.16 20.29
N ALA A 48 -1.52 -17.63 19.53
CA ALA A 48 -0.88 -16.34 19.83
C ALA A 48 -1.20 -15.22 18.82
N LEU A 49 -1.63 -15.55 17.60
CA LEU A 49 -1.69 -14.59 16.50
C LEU A 49 -2.65 -13.43 16.75
N SER A 50 -3.86 -13.68 17.27
CA SER A 50 -4.83 -12.61 17.56
C SER A 50 -4.28 -11.61 18.60
N VAL A 51 -3.65 -12.11 19.67
CA VAL A 51 -3.05 -11.27 20.71
C VAL A 51 -1.88 -10.47 20.16
N TRP A 52 -1.01 -11.12 19.37
CA TRP A 52 0.10 -10.43 18.72
C TRP A 52 -0.39 -9.37 17.71
N TRP A 53 -1.43 -9.69 16.95
CA TRP A 53 -2.01 -8.81 15.94
C TRP A 53 -2.57 -7.53 16.55
N THR A 54 -3.38 -7.66 17.60
CA THR A 54 -4.00 -6.52 18.30
C THR A 54 -3.00 -5.65 19.06
N ARG A 55 -1.90 -6.24 19.56
CA ARG A 55 -0.85 -5.49 20.28
C ARG A 55 0.23 -4.93 19.35
N GLY A 56 0.51 -5.59 18.23
CA GLY A 56 1.67 -5.34 17.38
C GLY A 56 1.27 -5.06 15.94
N GLY A 57 0.67 -6.05 15.27
CA GLY A 57 0.37 -6.01 13.83
C GLY A 57 -0.38 -4.75 13.39
N LEU A 58 -1.44 -4.37 14.12
CA LEU A 58 -2.23 -3.17 13.80
C LEU A 58 -1.47 -1.85 13.95
N ARG A 59 -0.38 -1.82 14.74
CA ARG A 59 0.37 -0.57 14.96
C ARG A 59 1.01 -0.05 13.69
N TRP A 60 1.15 -0.88 12.66
CA TRP A 60 1.84 -0.54 11.43
C TRP A 60 0.91 0.14 10.41
N GLN A 61 -0.40 0.19 10.67
CA GLN A 61 -1.40 0.79 9.78
C GLN A 61 -1.18 2.29 9.52
N TRP A 62 -0.39 2.98 10.35
CA TRP A 62 -0.09 4.41 10.18
C TRP A 62 0.52 4.70 8.81
N VAL A 63 1.30 3.75 8.26
CA VAL A 63 1.89 3.86 6.92
C VAL A 63 0.78 4.08 5.90
N LEU A 64 -0.30 3.31 5.97
CA LEU A 64 -1.43 3.42 5.04
C LEU A 64 -2.23 4.71 5.27
N VAL A 65 -2.50 5.04 6.53
CA VAL A 65 -3.28 6.23 6.91
C VAL A 65 -2.61 7.52 6.46
N ILE A 66 -1.27 7.57 6.44
CA ILE A 66 -0.53 8.75 6.00
C ILE A 66 -0.25 8.71 4.50
N PHE A 67 0.35 7.64 3.98
CA PHE A 67 0.96 7.68 2.66
C PHE A 67 -0.05 7.56 1.50
N TYR A 68 -1.23 6.95 1.68
CA TYR A 68 -2.27 6.98 0.65
C TYR A 68 -2.84 8.39 0.42
N PRO A 69 -3.32 9.13 1.44
CA PRO A 69 -3.77 10.51 1.25
C PRO A 69 -2.67 11.42 0.68
N VAL A 70 -1.43 11.25 1.12
CA VAL A 70 -0.28 12.00 0.59
C VAL A 70 -0.05 11.65 -0.89
N SER A 71 -0.10 10.37 -1.28
CA SER A 71 -0.02 9.95 -2.69
C SER A 71 -1.11 10.59 -3.53
N TYR A 72 -2.35 10.65 -3.02
CA TYR A 72 -3.47 11.28 -3.70
C TYR A 72 -3.24 12.77 -3.91
N ALA A 73 -2.86 13.48 -2.85
CA ALA A 73 -2.58 14.90 -2.91
C ALA A 73 -1.45 15.21 -3.91
N LEU A 74 -0.33 14.49 -3.82
CA LEU A 74 0.83 14.73 -4.70
C LEU A 74 0.55 14.36 -6.15
N GLY A 75 -0.17 13.26 -6.39
CA GLY A 75 -0.63 12.87 -7.73
C GLY A 75 -1.55 13.93 -8.33
N THR A 76 -2.53 14.42 -7.57
CA THR A 76 -3.44 15.50 -8.00
C THR A 76 -2.69 16.81 -8.25
N ILE A 77 -1.79 17.23 -7.36
CA ILE A 77 -1.02 18.46 -7.55
C ILE A 77 -0.18 18.37 -8.84
N ASN A 78 0.43 17.23 -9.14
CA ASN A 78 1.18 17.06 -10.39
C ASN A 78 0.31 17.14 -11.66
N LEU A 79 -0.99 16.83 -11.57
CA LEU A 79 -1.92 17.06 -12.69
C LEU A 79 -2.28 18.54 -12.89
N LEU A 80 -2.11 19.37 -11.86
CA LEU A 80 -2.42 20.80 -11.90
C LEU A 80 -1.20 21.67 -12.26
N VAL A 81 0.02 21.13 -12.10
CA VAL A 81 1.25 21.82 -12.49
C VAL A 81 1.47 21.66 -14.00
N PRO A 82 1.71 22.76 -14.74
CA PRO A 82 1.96 22.69 -16.17
C PRO A 82 3.11 21.73 -16.52
N GLU A 83 2.89 20.97 -17.59
CA GLU A 83 3.92 20.10 -18.15
C GLU A 83 4.89 20.90 -19.02
N ASP A 84 6.19 20.71 -18.80
CA ASP A 84 7.21 21.21 -19.73
C ASP A 84 7.36 20.27 -20.94
N ARG A 85 6.97 18.99 -20.78
CA ARG A 85 7.02 17.94 -21.81
C ARG A 85 5.72 17.15 -21.80
N PRO A 86 5.13 16.88 -22.98
CA PRO A 86 3.82 16.25 -23.04
C PRO A 86 3.84 14.81 -22.55
N GLY A 87 2.79 14.44 -21.82
CA GLY A 87 2.40 13.05 -21.61
C GLY A 87 2.73 12.47 -20.24
N ALA A 88 3.26 13.24 -19.29
CA ALA A 88 3.42 12.77 -17.91
C ALA A 88 2.06 12.74 -17.16
N ALA A 89 1.12 13.62 -17.51
CA ALA A 89 -0.15 13.83 -16.87
C ALA A 89 -1.05 12.59 -17.01
N ALA A 90 -1.03 11.95 -18.18
CA ALA A 90 -1.72 10.67 -18.37
C ALA A 90 -1.20 9.60 -17.39
N TRP A 91 0.12 9.54 -17.17
CA TRP A 91 0.72 8.61 -16.23
C TRP A 91 0.45 8.97 -14.77
N TYR A 92 0.45 10.27 -14.40
CA TYR A 92 0.00 10.70 -13.08
C TYR A 92 -1.47 10.35 -12.84
N ALA A 93 -2.33 10.51 -13.85
CA ALA A 93 -3.75 10.19 -13.76
C ALA A 93 -3.99 8.69 -13.56
N TRP A 94 -3.30 7.84 -14.33
CA TRP A 94 -3.36 6.39 -14.13
C TRP A 94 -2.77 5.95 -12.78
N GLY A 95 -1.65 6.54 -12.36
CA GLY A 95 -1.07 6.29 -11.05
C GLY A 95 -2.04 6.62 -9.92
N LEU A 96 -2.70 7.79 -10.00
CA LEU A 96 -3.73 8.21 -9.07
C LEU A 96 -4.94 7.27 -9.08
N PHE A 97 -5.42 6.88 -10.26
CA PHE A 97 -6.52 5.94 -10.42
C PHE A 97 -6.23 4.62 -9.69
N PHE A 98 -5.08 3.99 -9.95
CA PHE A 98 -4.71 2.74 -9.30
C PHE A 98 -4.50 2.90 -7.79
N SER A 99 -3.91 4.02 -7.36
CA SER A 99 -3.73 4.32 -5.94
C SER A 99 -5.07 4.50 -5.21
N ILE A 100 -6.08 5.08 -5.85
CA ILE A 100 -7.45 5.18 -5.30
C ILE A 100 -8.15 3.81 -5.35
N ALA A 101 -7.95 3.03 -6.41
CA ALA A 101 -8.55 1.71 -6.57
C ALA A 101 -8.20 0.75 -5.42
N HIS A 102 -7.07 0.96 -4.74
CA HIS A 102 -6.73 0.29 -3.47
C HIS A 102 -7.91 0.32 -2.47
N MET A 103 -8.60 1.46 -2.37
CA MET A 103 -9.67 1.68 -1.38
C MET A 103 -10.90 0.80 -1.62
N PHE A 104 -11.08 0.25 -2.83
CA PHE A 104 -12.15 -0.72 -3.08
C PHE A 104 -11.96 -2.04 -2.29
N PHE A 105 -10.74 -2.33 -1.83
CA PHE A 105 -10.45 -3.48 -0.98
C PHE A 105 -10.67 -3.20 0.50
N ALA A 106 -10.83 -1.93 0.91
CA ALA A 106 -10.91 -1.55 2.32
C ALA A 106 -12.04 -2.27 3.10
N PRO A 107 -13.29 -2.36 2.60
CA PRO A 107 -14.34 -3.07 3.35
C PRO A 107 -14.02 -4.56 3.57
N THR A 108 -13.45 -5.22 2.55
CA THR A 108 -13.07 -6.64 2.64
C THR A 108 -11.87 -6.82 3.56
N ALA A 109 -10.87 -5.94 3.49
CA ALA A 109 -9.70 -5.97 4.34
C ALA A 109 -10.09 -5.79 5.82
N LEU A 110 -10.87 -4.76 6.14
CA LEU A 110 -11.35 -4.47 7.50
C LEU A 110 -12.16 -5.65 8.08
N ARG A 111 -13.04 -6.26 7.28
CA ARG A 111 -13.78 -7.45 7.71
C ARG A 111 -12.85 -8.60 8.08
N ARG A 112 -11.82 -8.86 7.29
CA ARG A 112 -10.86 -9.96 7.51
C ARG A 112 -9.94 -9.68 8.71
N ILE A 113 -9.51 -8.44 8.87
CA ILE A 113 -8.79 -7.97 10.05
C ILE A 113 -9.62 -8.22 11.31
N ALA A 114 -10.89 -7.84 11.32
CA ALA A 114 -11.79 -8.07 12.45
C ALA A 114 -11.98 -9.56 12.79
N ILE A 115 -11.94 -10.46 11.78
CA ILE A 115 -11.98 -11.92 11.99
C ILE A 115 -10.70 -12.40 12.69
N ILE A 116 -9.53 -11.88 12.30
CA ILE A 116 -8.24 -12.20 12.93
C ILE A 116 -8.21 -11.69 14.38
N GLU A 117 -8.64 -10.45 14.59
CA GLU A 117 -8.72 -9.83 15.93
C GLU A 117 -9.62 -10.63 16.87
N LYS A 118 -10.74 -11.15 16.37
CA LYS A 118 -11.70 -11.94 17.15
C LYS A 118 -11.30 -13.42 17.30
N ASP A 119 -10.12 -13.81 16.82
CA ASP A 119 -9.65 -15.20 16.86
C ASP A 119 -10.65 -16.18 16.21
N ILE A 120 -11.14 -15.84 15.02
CA ILE A 120 -12.12 -16.65 14.30
C ILE A 120 -11.45 -17.36 13.11
N PRO A 121 -11.64 -18.68 12.93
CA PRO A 121 -12.23 -19.63 13.88
C PRO A 121 -11.30 -19.87 15.09
N ASN A 122 -11.89 -20.07 16.26
CA ASN A 122 -11.13 -20.24 17.51
C ASN A 122 -10.17 -21.43 17.41
N GLY A 123 -8.91 -21.21 17.78
CA GLY A 123 -7.85 -22.22 17.68
C GLY A 123 -7.39 -22.54 16.25
N ASN A 124 -7.88 -21.82 15.24
CA ASN A 124 -7.43 -21.93 13.85
C ASN A 124 -7.46 -20.59 13.09
N VAL A 125 -7.13 -19.49 13.78
CA VAL A 125 -7.10 -18.13 13.23
C VAL A 125 -6.10 -17.95 12.08
N VAL A 126 -5.11 -18.83 11.96
CA VAL A 126 -4.13 -18.81 10.86
C VAL A 126 -4.81 -18.88 9.50
N VAL A 127 -5.90 -19.64 9.35
CA VAL A 127 -6.67 -19.71 8.08
C VAL A 127 -7.23 -18.34 7.68
N SER A 128 -7.65 -17.55 8.66
CA SER A 128 -8.13 -16.19 8.44
C SER A 128 -7.01 -15.25 8.02
N MET A 129 -5.83 -15.39 8.62
CA MET A 129 -4.62 -14.68 8.21
C MET A 129 -4.19 -15.03 6.79
N GLU A 130 -4.19 -16.31 6.40
CA GLU A 130 -3.90 -16.73 5.02
C GLU A 130 -4.86 -16.10 4.01
N SER A 131 -6.14 -16.07 4.37
CA SER A 131 -7.18 -15.49 3.53
C SER A 131 -7.00 -13.97 3.37
N TRP A 132 -6.59 -13.27 4.44
CA TRP A 132 -6.23 -11.86 4.39
C TRP A 132 -4.96 -11.63 3.56
N LEU A 133 -3.89 -12.39 3.81
CA LEU A 133 -2.61 -12.29 3.10
C LEU A 133 -2.77 -12.45 1.58
N ARG A 134 -3.56 -13.44 1.16
CA ARG A 134 -3.84 -13.66 -0.27
C ARG A 134 -4.53 -12.46 -0.90
N MET A 135 -5.54 -11.91 -0.23
CA MET A 135 -6.25 -10.72 -0.68
C MET A 135 -5.34 -9.48 -0.70
N ASN A 136 -4.53 -9.31 0.34
CA ASN A 136 -3.57 -8.20 0.49
C ASN A 136 -2.56 -8.19 -0.65
N TRP A 137 -2.03 -9.37 -0.98
CA TRP A 137 -1.07 -9.55 -2.06
C TRP A 137 -1.68 -9.31 -3.44
N ILE A 138 -2.88 -9.87 -3.71
CA ILE A 138 -3.59 -9.62 -4.97
C ILE A 138 -3.86 -8.13 -5.15
N ARG A 139 -4.36 -7.45 -4.11
CA ARG A 139 -4.57 -5.99 -4.12
C ARG A 139 -3.27 -5.27 -4.47
N ALA A 140 -2.17 -5.58 -3.78
CA ALA A 140 -0.89 -4.95 -4.02
C ALA A 140 -0.42 -5.09 -5.48
N LEU A 141 -0.60 -6.29 -6.07
CA LEU A 141 -0.21 -6.56 -7.45
C LEU A 141 -1.05 -5.84 -8.49
N ILE A 142 -2.34 -5.61 -8.24
CA ILE A 142 -3.26 -5.02 -9.25
C ILE A 142 -3.58 -3.54 -9.01
N THR A 143 -3.16 -2.98 -7.87
CA THR A 143 -3.36 -1.56 -7.53
C THR A 143 -2.04 -0.88 -7.21
N ASP A 144 -1.37 -1.27 -6.14
CA ASP A 144 -0.19 -0.58 -5.61
C ASP A 144 1.01 -0.65 -6.58
N LEU A 145 1.29 -1.82 -7.16
CA LEU A 145 2.36 -2.00 -8.14
C LEU A 145 2.11 -1.25 -9.45
N PRO A 146 0.93 -1.33 -10.10
CA PRO A 146 0.60 -0.48 -11.24
C PRO A 146 0.67 1.01 -10.94
N ALA A 147 0.20 1.45 -9.77
CA ALA A 147 0.28 2.85 -9.36
C ALA A 147 1.74 3.32 -9.30
N TRP A 148 2.60 2.52 -8.66
CA TRP A 148 4.04 2.79 -8.54
C TRP A 148 4.73 2.86 -9.91
N LEU A 149 4.46 1.91 -10.81
CA LEU A 149 5.01 1.93 -12.18
C LEU A 149 4.57 3.18 -12.96
N CYS A 150 3.29 3.57 -12.83
CA CYS A 150 2.77 4.77 -13.46
C CYS A 150 3.45 6.03 -12.91
N PHE A 151 3.60 6.15 -11.59
CA PHE A 151 4.24 7.33 -10.98
C PHE A 151 5.73 7.43 -11.29
N ILE A 152 6.47 6.30 -11.37
CA ILE A 152 7.85 6.31 -11.87
C ILE A 152 7.88 6.81 -13.31
N THR A 153 7.02 6.28 -14.18
CA THR A 153 6.98 6.67 -15.59
C THR A 153 6.64 8.15 -15.76
N ALA A 154 5.69 8.65 -14.95
CA ALA A 154 5.33 10.07 -14.92
C ALA A 154 6.53 10.94 -14.50
N ALA A 155 7.22 10.58 -13.42
CA ALA A 155 8.39 11.31 -12.95
C ALA A 155 9.51 11.32 -14.00
N LEU A 156 9.83 10.18 -14.62
CA LEU A 156 10.87 10.10 -15.67
C LEU A 156 10.55 10.95 -16.89
N LYS A 157 9.26 11.13 -17.21
CA LYS A 157 8.82 12.00 -18.32
C LYS A 157 8.83 13.48 -17.96
N ALA A 158 8.52 13.80 -16.70
CA ALA A 158 8.36 15.16 -16.22
C ALA A 158 9.69 15.80 -15.76
N LEU A 159 10.76 15.03 -15.54
CA LEU A 159 12.09 15.52 -15.12
C LEU A 159 13.02 15.88 -16.29
#